data_AF-A0A1Q8A255-F1
#
_entry.id   AF-A0A1Q8A255-F1
#
_cell.length_a   1.000
_cell.length_b   1.000
_cell.length_c   1.000
_cell.angle_alpha   90.00
_cell.angle_beta   90.00
_cell.angle_gamma   90.00
#
_symmetry.space_group_name_H-M   'P 1'
#
loop_
_entity.id
_entity.type
_entity.pdbx_description
1 polymer ?
#
loop_
_entity_poly.entity_id
_entity_poly.type
_entity_poly.pdbx_seq_one_letter_code
_entity_poly.pdbx_strand_id
1 'polypeptide(L)'
;MNDYRKHVETAIRATVFYSPTSYSWFGKQSWSLPPAIKRALTQQTTRNYLLFNLQSQLYTDFYCPGLATPTVLEAAIDPMTGMTPSVEALSAANSGNGYWDNGWEVRMIEGGKVVVRRGGLELWVRPEDCLITQSTQIVPGTRLSLRFPKELLSISPGFYMALSDNALTWGDTQGLVRFYWNLSVEGAVRFIRDATAMLNQANLPFKLKVLNDPNQFTRCDTVVLYIRRSDYDAASEILSTIYSVVSTSLRQRTPVFTKRLASGLGLAEDPGQEESFGEHRCRILAEGMIRAYEQCKKSLDERLQIVEDCFAEAGITLEKPFLNPGSSDCYHFQPRLKQQARSLRSKVPALHTDSNATTFLQTAEQIGQQLSQEAIWHQDRCNWLGAEAGRNLSAMTYKALGPTLYDGTSGVALFLAELHTVTGDAATRRTALGAIRQALSHADAVPPSSRLGLYSGWMGIALAAARIGKVLGEEELLCQTTQLLERSRRENQNQHEFDLISGSAGAIVAL
;
A
#
# COMPACT_ATOMS: atom_id res chain seq x y z
N MET A 1 11.68 -21.30 21.56
CA MET A 1 10.25 -21.66 21.69
C MET A 1 9.44 -20.37 21.63
N ASN A 2 8.47 -20.26 20.72
CA ASN A 2 7.55 -19.12 20.69
C ASN A 2 6.38 -19.48 21.62
N ASP A 3 6.13 -18.67 22.64
CA ASP A 3 5.09 -18.96 23.64
C ASP A 3 3.81 -18.21 23.27
N TYR A 4 3.06 -18.76 22.32
CA TYR A 4 1.83 -18.14 21.78
C TYR A 4 0.79 -17.90 22.86
N ARG A 5 0.68 -18.83 23.83
CA ARG A 5 -0.25 -18.72 24.96
C ARG A 5 0.07 -17.49 25.80
N LYS A 6 1.34 -17.30 26.16
CA LYS A 6 1.78 -16.10 26.90
C LYS A 6 1.55 -14.80 26.13
N HIS A 7 1.75 -14.81 24.81
CA HIS A 7 1.42 -13.65 23.98
C HIS A 7 -0.08 -13.32 24.05
N VAL A 8 -0.95 -14.33 23.91
CA VAL A 8 -2.41 -14.17 24.03
C VAL A 8 -2.82 -13.72 25.43
N GLU A 9 -2.27 -14.31 26.49
CA GLU A 9 -2.52 -13.86 27.86
C GLU A 9 -2.19 -12.37 28.06
N THR A 10 -1.09 -11.91 27.47
CA THR A 10 -0.70 -10.49 27.54
C THR A 10 -1.73 -9.60 26.84
N ALA A 11 -2.20 -9.99 25.66
CA ALA A 11 -3.27 -9.27 24.96
C ALA A 11 -4.60 -9.28 25.75
N ILE A 12 -4.98 -10.41 26.34
CA ILE A 12 -6.18 -10.52 27.18
C ILE A 12 -6.07 -9.59 28.41
N ARG A 13 -4.91 -9.53 29.07
CA ARG A 13 -4.65 -8.64 30.21
C ARG A 13 -4.68 -7.16 29.79
N ALA A 14 -4.17 -6.84 28.60
CA ALA A 14 -4.16 -5.48 28.09
C ALA A 14 -5.55 -4.96 27.71
N THR A 15 -6.54 -5.85 27.50
CA THR A 15 -7.89 -5.47 27.10
C THR A 15 -8.91 -5.53 28.24
N VAL A 16 -9.63 -4.42 28.45
CA VAL A 16 -10.75 -4.32 29.40
C VAL A 16 -12.01 -3.84 28.68
N PHE A 17 -13.09 -4.60 28.71
CA PHE A 17 -14.37 -4.21 28.13
C PHE A 17 -15.21 -3.38 29.11
N TYR A 18 -15.84 -2.31 28.63
CA TYR A 18 -16.72 -1.45 29.42
C TYR A 18 -18.18 -1.54 28.98
N SER A 19 -18.42 -1.81 27.69
CA SER A 19 -19.76 -1.93 27.12
C SER A 19 -19.72 -2.76 25.84
N PRO A 20 -20.89 -3.12 25.26
CA PRO A 20 -20.98 -3.77 23.95
C PRO A 20 -20.40 -2.96 22.77
N THR A 21 -19.98 -1.70 22.99
CA THR A 21 -19.38 -0.84 21.95
C THR A 21 -17.99 -0.32 22.31
N SER A 22 -17.45 -0.66 23.50
CA SER A 22 -16.24 -0.01 23.99
C SER A 22 -15.37 -0.89 24.88
N TYR A 23 -14.07 -0.76 24.70
CA TYR A 23 -13.04 -1.40 25.53
C TYR A 23 -11.88 -0.42 25.77
N SER A 24 -10.87 -0.81 26.54
CA SER A 24 -9.56 -0.17 26.54
C SER A 24 -8.48 -1.17 26.17
N TRP A 25 -7.41 -0.66 25.56
CA TRP A 25 -6.17 -1.37 25.25
C TRP A 25 -5.02 -0.67 25.98
N PHE A 26 -4.34 -1.38 26.88
CA PHE A 26 -3.37 -0.78 27.81
C PHE A 26 -3.92 0.47 28.54
N GLY A 27 -5.20 0.41 28.94
CA GLY A 27 -5.88 1.50 29.64
C GLY A 27 -6.33 2.67 28.74
N LYS A 28 -5.91 2.74 27.47
CA LYS A 28 -6.42 3.72 26.50
C LYS A 28 -7.76 3.27 25.97
N GLN A 29 -8.81 4.08 26.18
CA GLN A 29 -10.16 3.73 25.76
C GLN A 29 -10.32 3.78 24.24
N SER A 30 -11.03 2.80 23.69
CA SER A 30 -11.45 2.77 22.29
C SER A 30 -12.39 3.94 22.00
N TRP A 31 -12.47 4.36 20.73
CA TRP A 31 -13.35 5.46 20.35
C TRP A 31 -14.80 5.21 20.77
N SER A 32 -15.42 6.22 21.37
CA SER A 32 -16.81 6.16 21.81
C SER A 32 -17.72 6.71 20.72
N LEU A 33 -18.60 5.85 20.20
CA LEU A 33 -19.67 6.26 19.30
C LEU A 33 -20.56 7.36 19.93
N PRO A 34 -20.97 8.38 19.16
CA PRO A 34 -21.97 9.35 19.59
C PRO A 34 -23.27 8.67 20.06
N PRO A 35 -23.96 9.20 21.09
CA PRO A 35 -25.18 8.59 21.62
C PRO A 35 -26.28 8.34 20.59
N ALA A 36 -26.42 9.24 19.61
CA ALA A 36 -27.39 9.10 18.52
C ALA A 36 -27.11 7.85 17.66
N ILE A 37 -25.84 7.61 17.32
CA ILE A 37 -25.44 6.42 16.55
C ILE A 37 -25.65 5.17 17.39
N LYS A 38 -25.23 5.17 18.68
CA LYS A 38 -25.42 4.03 19.58
C LYS A 38 -26.89 3.57 19.67
N ARG A 39 -27.85 4.50 19.67
CA ARG A 39 -29.28 4.18 19.72
C ARG A 39 -29.83 3.62 18.40
N ALA A 40 -29.19 3.92 17.28
CA ALA A 40 -29.61 3.46 15.96
C ALA A 40 -29.05 2.09 15.58
N LEU A 41 -28.00 1.61 16.26
CA LEU A 41 -27.37 0.32 15.97
C LEU A 41 -28.21 -0.85 16.47
N THR A 42 -28.35 -1.88 15.63
CA THR A 42 -28.86 -3.18 16.07
C THR A 42 -27.84 -3.88 16.97
N GLN A 43 -28.27 -4.92 17.70
CA GLN A 43 -27.36 -5.77 18.48
C GLN A 43 -26.27 -6.41 17.60
N GLN A 44 -26.64 -6.89 16.41
CA GLN A 44 -25.69 -7.48 15.47
C GLN A 44 -24.67 -6.46 14.97
N THR A 45 -25.13 -5.27 14.56
CA THR A 45 -24.23 -4.20 14.07
C THR A 45 -23.30 -3.72 15.18
N THR A 46 -23.80 -3.63 16.41
CA THR A 46 -23.02 -3.29 17.60
C THR A 46 -21.89 -4.28 17.83
N ARG A 47 -22.19 -5.59 17.78
CA ARG A 47 -21.20 -6.64 17.95
C ARG A 47 -20.17 -6.66 16.82
N ASN A 48 -20.62 -6.51 15.57
CA ASN A 48 -19.73 -6.43 14.40
C ASN A 48 -18.79 -5.22 14.49
N TYR A 49 -19.28 -4.07 14.96
CA TYR A 49 -18.45 -2.89 15.21
C TYR A 49 -17.37 -3.19 16.27
N LEU A 50 -17.74 -3.80 17.40
CA LEU A 50 -16.79 -4.15 18.45
C LEU A 50 -15.72 -5.12 17.94
N LEU A 51 -16.15 -6.16 17.22
CA LEU A 51 -15.26 -7.15 16.61
C LEU A 51 -14.26 -6.50 15.64
N PHE A 52 -14.75 -5.68 14.71
CA PHE A 52 -13.91 -5.00 13.73
C PHE A 52 -12.86 -4.09 14.39
N ASN A 53 -13.26 -3.30 15.38
CA ASN A 53 -12.34 -2.39 16.08
C ASN A 53 -11.31 -3.16 16.91
N LEU A 54 -11.71 -4.21 17.64
CA LEU A 54 -10.78 -5.01 18.43
C LEU A 54 -9.84 -5.82 17.55
N GLN A 55 -10.33 -6.38 16.43
CA GLN A 55 -9.51 -7.05 15.42
C GLN A 55 -8.45 -6.10 14.86
N SER A 56 -8.85 -4.90 14.45
CA SER A 56 -7.92 -3.88 13.90
C SER A 56 -6.88 -3.44 14.94
N GLN A 57 -7.30 -3.29 16.19
CA GLN A 57 -6.42 -2.96 17.31
C GLN A 57 -5.40 -4.07 17.59
N LEU A 58 -5.83 -5.33 17.63
CA LEU A 58 -4.96 -6.49 17.81
C LEU A 58 -4.02 -6.69 16.61
N TYR A 59 -4.48 -6.40 15.39
CA TYR A 59 -3.62 -6.46 14.21
C TYR A 59 -2.47 -5.46 14.32
N THR A 60 -2.79 -4.19 14.59
CA THR A 60 -1.82 -3.07 14.61
C THR A 60 -0.87 -3.12 15.79
N ASP A 61 -1.39 -3.39 17.00
CA ASP A 61 -0.65 -3.20 18.26
C ASP A 61 -0.23 -4.52 18.93
N PHE A 62 -0.55 -5.66 18.32
CA PHE A 62 -0.17 -6.97 18.86
C PHE A 62 0.46 -7.87 17.79
N TYR A 63 -0.21 -8.10 16.66
CA TYR A 63 0.32 -8.93 15.58
C TYR A 63 1.56 -8.31 14.91
N CYS A 64 1.41 -7.11 14.33
CA CYS A 64 2.46 -6.42 13.58
C CYS A 64 3.74 -6.18 14.40
N PRO A 65 3.70 -5.74 15.69
CA PRO A 65 4.91 -5.50 16.49
C PRO A 65 5.56 -6.77 17.04
N GLY A 66 4.90 -7.92 16.90
CA GLY A 66 5.36 -9.22 17.42
C GLY A 66 5.15 -9.41 18.93
N LEU A 67 4.49 -8.47 19.60
CA LEU A 67 4.10 -8.51 21.01
C LEU A 67 3.05 -7.44 21.29
N ALA A 68 2.31 -7.55 22.40
CA ALA A 68 1.30 -6.57 22.78
C ALA A 68 1.96 -5.25 23.23
N THR A 69 1.75 -4.18 22.47
CA THR A 69 2.29 -2.84 22.74
C THR A 69 1.16 -1.82 22.92
N PRO A 70 1.33 -0.79 23.76
CA PRO A 70 0.40 0.33 23.79
C PRO A 70 0.29 1.03 22.44
N THR A 71 -0.88 1.60 22.14
CA THR A 71 -1.09 2.38 20.91
C THR A 71 -0.23 3.63 20.92
N VAL A 72 0.76 3.67 20.05
CA VAL A 72 1.49 4.90 19.74
C VAL A 72 0.62 5.67 18.75
N LEU A 73 0.31 6.94 19.03
CA LEU A 73 -0.20 7.86 18.02
C LEU A 73 0.91 8.05 17.00
N GLU A 74 0.98 7.18 16.00
CA GLU A 74 1.62 7.57 14.75
C GLU A 74 0.77 8.72 14.21
N ALA A 75 1.42 9.84 13.87
CA ALA A 75 0.77 10.89 13.10
C ALA A 75 0.05 10.21 11.92
N ALA A 76 -1.11 10.71 11.50
CA ALA A 76 -1.74 10.24 10.28
C ALA A 76 -0.77 10.52 9.12
N ILE A 77 0.14 9.58 8.85
CA ILE A 77 1.03 9.60 7.70
C ILE A 77 0.15 9.10 6.58
N ASP A 78 -0.27 10.03 5.74
CA ASP A 78 -0.99 9.73 4.51
C ASP A 78 -0.18 8.65 3.77
N PRO A 79 -0.76 7.48 3.44
CA PRO A 79 -0.01 6.44 2.76
C PRO A 79 0.59 7.04 1.50
N MET A 80 1.93 7.10 1.41
CA MET A 80 2.58 7.57 0.21
C MET A 80 2.17 6.65 -0.94
N THR A 81 1.40 7.18 -1.87
CA THR A 81 0.94 6.48 -3.07
C THR A 81 1.78 6.94 -4.26
N GLY A 82 2.11 6.01 -5.16
CA GLY A 82 2.93 6.28 -6.35
C GLY A 82 4.41 5.93 -6.21
N MET A 83 5.21 6.43 -7.15
CA MET A 83 6.67 6.21 -7.20
C MET A 83 7.37 7.12 -6.19
N THR A 84 7.57 6.62 -4.97
CA THR A 84 8.46 7.25 -3.99
C THR A 84 9.90 6.79 -4.20
N PRO A 85 10.93 7.50 -3.68
CA PRO A 85 12.32 7.03 -3.76
C PRO A 85 12.51 5.60 -3.21
N SER A 86 11.73 5.23 -2.19
CA SER A 86 11.72 3.88 -1.63
C SER A 86 11.15 2.87 -2.63
N VAL A 87 10.02 3.19 -3.26
CA VAL A 87 9.42 2.33 -4.30
C VAL A 87 10.33 2.18 -5.51
N GLU A 88 10.98 3.27 -5.95
CA GLU A 88 11.96 3.25 -7.03
C GLU A 88 13.16 2.36 -6.69
N ALA A 89 13.68 2.44 -5.46
CA ALA A 89 14.78 1.58 -5.01
C ALA A 89 14.38 0.10 -4.99
N LEU A 90 13.15 -0.22 -4.56
CA LEU A 90 12.62 -1.59 -4.59
C LEU A 90 12.43 -2.07 -6.04
N SER A 91 11.89 -1.24 -6.92
CA SER A 91 11.70 -1.55 -8.35
C SER A 91 13.03 -1.74 -9.08
N ALA A 92 14.03 -0.90 -8.81
CA ALA A 92 15.37 -1.00 -9.39
C ALA A 92 16.10 -2.26 -8.90
N ALA A 93 15.87 -2.68 -7.65
CA ALA A 93 16.41 -3.93 -7.12
C ALA A 93 15.71 -5.18 -7.67
N ASN A 94 14.43 -5.08 -8.05
CA ASN A 94 13.67 -6.21 -8.57
C ASN A 94 14.26 -6.69 -9.91
N SER A 95 14.82 -7.90 -9.87
CA SER A 95 15.48 -8.56 -11.01
C SER A 95 14.52 -9.43 -11.84
N GLY A 96 13.22 -9.38 -11.54
CA GLY A 96 12.20 -10.07 -12.31
C GLY A 96 11.96 -9.42 -13.67
N ASN A 97 11.51 -10.24 -14.61
CA ASN A 97 11.01 -9.81 -15.90
C ASN A 97 9.47 -9.77 -15.89
N GLY A 98 8.80 -10.44 -14.96
CA GLY A 98 7.36 -10.70 -15.01
C GLY A 98 7.06 -11.88 -15.94
N TYR A 99 5.79 -12.16 -16.18
CA TYR A 99 5.39 -13.42 -16.82
C TYR A 99 4.38 -13.22 -17.96
N TRP A 100 4.17 -14.30 -18.72
CA TRP A 100 3.09 -14.42 -19.69
C TRP A 100 1.97 -15.28 -19.12
N ASP A 101 0.78 -14.70 -19.00
CA ASP A 101 -0.41 -15.36 -18.49
C ASP A 101 -1.22 -15.97 -19.63
N ASN A 102 -1.32 -17.30 -19.66
CA ASN A 102 -1.94 -18.03 -20.77
C ASN A 102 -3.47 -18.15 -20.63
N GLY A 103 -4.13 -18.58 -21.72
CA GLY A 103 -5.55 -18.99 -21.69
C GLY A 103 -6.55 -17.86 -21.92
N TRP A 104 -6.10 -16.75 -22.52
CA TRP A 104 -6.97 -15.66 -22.95
C TRP A 104 -7.44 -15.89 -24.38
N GLU A 105 -8.68 -15.48 -24.67
CA GLU A 105 -9.28 -15.59 -26.00
C GLU A 105 -9.65 -14.20 -26.53
N VAL A 106 -9.28 -13.89 -27.77
CA VAL A 106 -9.67 -12.64 -28.43
C VAL A 106 -11.18 -12.65 -28.69
N ARG A 107 -11.90 -11.67 -28.16
CA ARG A 107 -13.30 -11.45 -28.47
C ARG A 107 -13.46 -10.59 -29.73
N MET A 108 -12.76 -9.46 -29.77
CA MET A 108 -12.85 -8.49 -30.85
C MET A 108 -11.63 -7.59 -30.87
N ILE A 109 -11.47 -6.84 -31.98
CA ILE A 109 -10.45 -5.82 -32.14
C ILE A 109 -11.18 -4.52 -32.44
N GLU A 110 -10.95 -3.51 -31.61
CA GLU A 110 -11.65 -2.23 -31.70
C GLU A 110 -10.69 -1.09 -31.34
N GLY A 111 -10.66 -0.04 -32.17
CA GLY A 111 -9.84 1.14 -31.90
C GLY A 111 -8.33 0.87 -31.76
N GLY A 112 -7.80 -0.14 -32.45
CA GLY A 112 -6.39 -0.54 -32.37
C GLY A 112 -6.00 -1.32 -31.11
N LYS A 113 -6.97 -1.68 -30.28
CA LYS A 113 -6.78 -2.54 -29.09
C LYS A 113 -7.42 -3.90 -29.30
N VAL A 114 -6.91 -4.90 -28.59
CA VAL A 114 -7.44 -6.26 -28.58
C VAL A 114 -8.31 -6.41 -27.34
N VAL A 115 -9.57 -6.79 -27.52
CA VAL A 115 -10.46 -7.15 -26.40
C VAL A 115 -10.33 -8.64 -26.19
N VAL A 116 -9.87 -9.03 -25.00
CA VAL A 116 -9.63 -10.43 -24.64
C VAL A 116 -10.52 -10.82 -23.48
N ARG A 117 -10.88 -12.10 -23.41
CA ARG A 117 -11.71 -12.66 -22.35
C ARG A 117 -11.10 -13.93 -21.76
N ARG A 118 -11.34 -14.13 -20.46
CA ARG A 118 -11.09 -15.41 -19.78
C ARG A 118 -12.09 -15.57 -18.63
N GLY A 119 -12.89 -16.63 -18.67
CA GLY A 119 -14.01 -16.80 -17.75
C GLY A 119 -15.04 -15.68 -17.92
N GLY A 120 -15.32 -14.94 -16.84
CA GLY A 120 -16.22 -13.77 -16.82
C GLY A 120 -15.52 -12.41 -16.88
N LEU A 121 -14.20 -12.37 -17.06
CA LEU A 121 -13.41 -11.13 -17.12
C LEU A 121 -13.08 -10.79 -18.59
N GLU A 122 -13.34 -9.53 -18.96
CA GLU A 122 -12.93 -8.96 -20.26
C GLU A 122 -11.97 -7.78 -20.05
N LEU A 123 -10.90 -7.75 -20.82
CA LEU A 123 -9.85 -6.73 -20.75
C LEU A 123 -9.60 -6.13 -22.13
N TRP A 124 -9.30 -4.83 -22.13
CA TRP A 124 -8.75 -4.11 -23.27
C TRP A 124 -7.24 -4.11 -23.16
N VAL A 125 -6.56 -4.79 -24.08
CA VAL A 125 -5.11 -4.94 -24.05
C VAL A 125 -4.47 -4.37 -25.30
N ARG A 126 -3.23 -3.93 -25.18
CA ARG A 126 -2.48 -3.45 -26.33
C ARG A 126 -1.94 -4.66 -27.12
N PRO A 127 -1.81 -4.56 -28.44
CA PRO A 127 -1.27 -5.66 -29.24
C PRO A 127 0.13 -6.12 -28.78
N GLU A 128 0.98 -5.21 -28.31
CA GLU A 128 2.32 -5.53 -27.80
C GLU A 128 2.33 -6.35 -26.50
N ASP A 129 1.24 -6.30 -25.73
CA ASP A 129 1.06 -7.08 -24.51
C ASP A 129 0.47 -8.47 -24.79
N CYS A 130 0.32 -8.84 -26.07
CA CYS A 130 -0.22 -10.12 -26.51
C CYS A 130 0.88 -11.01 -27.12
N LEU A 131 0.98 -12.24 -26.64
CA LEU A 131 1.82 -13.29 -27.25
C LEU A 131 0.94 -14.39 -27.83
N ILE A 132 1.04 -14.59 -29.15
CA ILE A 132 0.40 -15.70 -29.88
C ILE A 132 1.44 -16.77 -30.19
N THR A 133 1.12 -18.03 -29.89
CA THR A 133 2.01 -19.18 -30.13
C THR A 133 1.51 -20.10 -31.24
N GLN A 134 0.22 -20.04 -31.58
CA GLN A 134 -0.44 -20.96 -32.50
C GLN A 134 -1.03 -20.30 -33.76
N SER A 135 -0.93 -18.98 -33.88
CA SER A 135 -1.45 -18.19 -35.01
C SER A 135 -0.41 -17.17 -35.45
N THR A 136 -0.48 -16.74 -36.71
CA THR A 136 0.31 -15.63 -37.26
C THR A 136 -0.40 -14.29 -37.17
N GLN A 137 -1.71 -14.28 -36.86
CA GLN A 137 -2.53 -13.07 -36.74
C GLN A 137 -3.43 -13.13 -35.51
N ILE A 138 -3.65 -11.98 -34.90
CA ILE A 138 -4.62 -11.80 -33.82
C ILE A 138 -5.98 -11.54 -34.48
N VAL A 139 -6.90 -12.48 -34.36
CA VAL A 139 -8.30 -12.38 -34.83
C VAL A 139 -9.26 -12.90 -33.76
N PRO A 140 -10.56 -12.54 -33.77
CA PRO A 140 -11.56 -13.12 -32.87
C PRO A 140 -11.47 -14.66 -32.80
N GLY A 141 -11.53 -15.22 -31.59
CA GLY A 141 -11.34 -16.64 -31.30
C GLY A 141 -9.89 -17.10 -31.12
N THR A 142 -8.89 -16.25 -31.42
CA THR A 142 -7.48 -16.58 -31.22
C THR A 142 -7.18 -16.73 -29.74
N ARG A 143 -6.47 -17.81 -29.37
CA ARG A 143 -5.92 -17.97 -28.02
C ARG A 143 -4.56 -17.30 -27.92
N LEU A 144 -4.35 -16.54 -26.87
CA LEU A 144 -3.12 -15.79 -26.62
C LEU A 144 -2.73 -15.80 -25.14
N SER A 145 -1.56 -15.24 -24.88
CA SER A 145 -1.01 -15.00 -23.54
C SER A 145 -0.87 -13.50 -23.33
N LEU A 146 -1.16 -13.01 -22.12
CA LEU A 146 -1.03 -11.60 -21.76
C LEU A 146 0.24 -11.34 -20.97
N ARG A 147 0.90 -10.21 -21.26
CA ARG A 147 2.06 -9.77 -20.51
C ARG A 147 1.64 -9.21 -19.15
N PHE A 148 2.18 -9.78 -18.07
CA PHE A 148 2.12 -9.19 -16.74
C PHE A 148 3.49 -8.59 -16.36
N PRO A 149 3.50 -7.42 -15.70
CA PRO A 149 4.75 -6.76 -15.30
C PRO A 149 5.48 -7.57 -14.22
N LYS A 150 6.74 -7.21 -13.95
CA LYS A 150 7.52 -7.76 -12.83
C LYS A 150 7.01 -7.32 -11.45
N GLU A 151 6.11 -6.35 -11.40
CA GLU A 151 5.66 -5.70 -10.17
C GLU A 151 4.30 -5.02 -10.32
N LEU A 152 3.61 -4.85 -9.19
CA LEU A 152 2.37 -4.11 -9.04
C LEU A 152 2.54 -3.14 -7.86
N LEU A 153 2.46 -1.85 -8.13
CA LEU A 153 2.83 -0.81 -7.16
C LEU A 153 1.70 -0.41 -6.21
N SER A 154 0.44 -0.65 -6.62
CA SER A 154 -0.74 -0.12 -5.91
C SER A 154 -1.83 -1.16 -5.64
N ILE A 155 -1.58 -2.44 -5.92
CA ILE A 155 -2.58 -3.51 -5.76
C ILE A 155 -2.86 -3.87 -4.29
N SER A 156 -1.92 -3.54 -3.40
CA SER A 156 -2.02 -3.77 -1.96
C SER A 156 -1.58 -2.47 -1.26
N PRO A 157 -2.51 -1.63 -0.78
CA PRO A 157 -2.17 -0.36 -0.14
C PRO A 157 -1.09 -0.52 0.94
N GLY A 158 -0.09 0.36 0.95
CA GLY A 158 1.06 0.29 1.87
C GLY A 158 2.17 -0.70 1.46
N PHE A 159 2.03 -1.39 0.32
CA PHE A 159 3.01 -2.37 -0.15
C PHE A 159 3.38 -2.19 -1.63
N TYR A 160 4.68 -2.30 -1.88
CA TYR A 160 5.23 -2.66 -3.18
C TYR A 160 5.09 -4.18 -3.36
N MET A 161 4.65 -4.65 -4.54
CA MET A 161 4.52 -6.08 -4.81
C MET A 161 5.34 -6.51 -6.02
N ALA A 162 6.36 -7.35 -5.82
CA ALA A 162 7.06 -8.04 -6.88
C ALA A 162 6.38 -9.37 -7.23
N LEU A 163 6.40 -9.70 -8.53
CA LEU A 163 5.86 -10.92 -9.11
C LEU A 163 7.00 -11.78 -9.65
N SER A 164 6.87 -13.10 -9.56
CA SER A 164 7.76 -14.02 -10.24
C SER A 164 7.62 -13.97 -11.76
N ASP A 165 8.63 -14.52 -12.45
CA ASP A 165 8.65 -14.68 -13.91
C ASP A 165 7.75 -15.82 -14.41
N ASN A 166 7.14 -16.54 -13.46
CA ASN A 166 6.13 -17.57 -13.68
C ASN A 166 4.89 -17.23 -12.86
N ALA A 167 3.69 -17.46 -13.39
CA ALA A 167 2.46 -17.14 -12.67
C ALA A 167 2.32 -17.98 -11.37
N LEU A 168 2.02 -17.32 -10.25
CA LEU A 168 1.52 -17.99 -9.05
C LEU A 168 -0.02 -18.01 -9.11
N THR A 169 -0.56 -19.10 -9.66
CA THR A 169 -1.99 -19.28 -9.90
C THR A 169 -2.77 -19.52 -8.62
N TRP A 170 -3.85 -18.74 -8.44
CA TRP A 170 -4.84 -18.98 -7.39
C TRP A 170 -5.67 -20.21 -7.78
N GLY A 171 -5.57 -21.29 -7.01
CA GLY A 171 -6.24 -22.56 -7.31
C GLY A 171 -5.33 -23.79 -7.21
N ASP A 172 -4.05 -23.62 -6.91
CA ASP A 172 -3.21 -24.75 -6.50
C ASP A 172 -3.80 -25.35 -5.23
N THR A 173 -4.37 -26.55 -5.36
CA THR A 173 -4.94 -27.38 -4.28
C THR A 173 -3.95 -27.69 -3.16
N GLN A 174 -2.70 -27.28 -3.32
CA GLN A 174 -1.58 -27.52 -2.42
C GLN A 174 -1.38 -26.40 -1.38
N GLY A 175 -2.09 -25.28 -1.51
CA GLY A 175 -2.03 -24.15 -0.57
C GLY A 175 -0.74 -23.33 -0.66
N LEU A 176 -0.76 -22.13 -0.07
CA LEU A 176 0.39 -21.22 -0.03
C LEU A 176 0.98 -21.15 1.37
N VAL A 177 2.28 -20.87 1.45
CA VAL A 177 2.97 -20.52 2.70
C VAL A 177 3.63 -19.16 2.57
N ARG A 178 3.64 -18.43 3.69
CA ARG A 178 4.11 -17.05 3.78
C ARG A 178 5.34 -16.99 4.69
N PHE A 179 6.45 -16.46 4.19
CA PHE A 179 7.62 -16.11 5.00
C PHE A 179 7.57 -14.63 5.34
N TYR A 180 7.71 -14.34 6.63
CA TYR A 180 7.70 -12.98 7.19
C TYR A 180 9.10 -12.58 7.60
N TRP A 181 9.64 -11.54 6.98
CA TRP A 181 10.97 -11.03 7.30
C TRP A 181 10.86 -9.66 7.96
N ASN A 182 11.53 -9.51 9.10
CA ASN A 182 11.64 -8.27 9.86
C ASN A 182 12.95 -7.56 9.53
N LEU A 183 13.00 -6.97 8.33
CA LEU A 183 14.19 -6.34 7.76
C LEU A 183 14.19 -4.83 8.00
N SER A 184 15.38 -4.22 8.00
CA SER A 184 15.51 -2.78 7.74
C SER A 184 15.18 -2.46 6.28
N VAL A 185 15.01 -1.16 5.96
CA VAL A 185 14.76 -0.69 4.58
C VAL A 185 15.85 -1.17 3.62
N GLU A 186 17.11 -1.02 4.01
CA GLU A 186 18.28 -1.46 3.22
C GLU A 186 18.35 -2.99 3.13
N GLY A 187 17.88 -3.68 4.17
CA GLY A 187 17.72 -5.12 4.16
C GLY A 187 16.70 -5.59 3.13
N ALA A 188 15.55 -4.92 3.05
CA ALA A 188 14.47 -5.24 2.13
C ALA A 188 14.88 -5.04 0.66
N VAL A 189 15.59 -3.96 0.34
CA VAL A 189 16.13 -3.73 -1.03
C VAL A 189 17.08 -4.86 -1.45
N ARG A 190 18.02 -5.24 -0.57
CA ARG A 190 18.93 -6.37 -0.85
C ARG A 190 18.17 -7.69 -0.96
N PHE A 191 17.18 -7.90 -0.11
CA PHE A 191 16.33 -9.08 -0.14
C PHE A 191 15.57 -9.19 -1.47
N ILE A 192 14.95 -8.11 -1.95
CA ILE A 192 14.25 -8.12 -3.25
C ILE A 192 15.19 -8.57 -4.37
N ARG A 193 16.38 -7.96 -4.46
CA ARG A 193 17.34 -8.29 -5.51
C ARG A 193 17.68 -9.78 -5.52
N ASP A 194 18.09 -10.30 -4.36
CA ASP A 194 18.57 -11.68 -4.27
C ASP A 194 17.40 -12.69 -4.37
N ALA A 195 16.24 -12.40 -3.76
CA ALA A 195 15.07 -13.27 -3.83
C ALA A 195 14.47 -13.34 -5.23
N THR A 196 14.26 -12.20 -5.89
CA THR A 196 13.68 -12.18 -7.26
C THR A 196 14.62 -12.84 -8.26
N ALA A 197 15.94 -12.63 -8.15
CA ALA A 197 16.91 -13.30 -9.02
C ALA A 197 16.95 -14.82 -8.77
N MET A 198 17.16 -15.26 -7.53
CA MET A 198 17.40 -16.67 -7.22
C MET A 198 16.15 -17.54 -7.36
N LEU A 199 14.98 -17.04 -6.94
CA LEU A 199 13.72 -17.80 -7.06
C LEU A 199 13.27 -17.90 -8.53
N ASN A 200 13.43 -16.83 -9.32
CA ASN A 200 13.14 -16.89 -10.76
C ASN A 200 14.12 -17.82 -11.49
N GLN A 201 15.42 -17.79 -11.17
CA GLN A 201 16.41 -18.71 -11.74
C GLN A 201 16.07 -20.18 -11.43
N ALA A 202 15.48 -20.45 -10.27
CA ALA A 202 14.99 -21.78 -9.88
C ALA A 202 13.59 -22.10 -10.43
N ASN A 203 12.97 -21.21 -11.20
CA ASN A 203 11.59 -21.31 -11.71
C ASN A 203 10.53 -21.54 -10.61
N LEU A 204 10.76 -21.03 -9.39
CA LEU A 204 9.82 -21.13 -8.29
C LEU A 204 8.85 -19.94 -8.32
N PRO A 205 7.53 -20.16 -8.47
CA PRO A 205 6.60 -19.03 -8.52
C PRO A 205 6.36 -18.44 -7.14
N PHE A 206 6.32 -17.12 -7.08
CA PHE A 206 6.17 -16.38 -5.84
C PHE A 206 5.40 -15.07 -6.03
N LYS A 207 4.90 -14.54 -4.91
CA LYS A 207 4.53 -13.13 -4.78
C LYS A 207 5.29 -12.56 -3.60
N LEU A 208 5.84 -11.37 -3.74
CA LEU A 208 6.64 -10.75 -2.70
C LEU A 208 6.07 -9.37 -2.39
N LYS A 209 5.60 -9.17 -1.17
CA LYS A 209 5.15 -7.86 -0.67
C LYS A 209 6.25 -7.24 0.19
N VAL A 210 6.50 -5.96 0.00
CA VAL A 210 7.42 -5.16 0.82
C VAL A 210 6.73 -3.85 1.16
N LEU A 211 6.83 -3.41 2.40
CA LEU A 211 6.34 -2.08 2.78
C LEU A 211 6.93 -1.00 1.86
N ASN A 212 6.08 -0.12 1.35
CA ASN A 212 6.49 0.94 0.42
C ASN A 212 6.90 2.25 1.13
N ASP A 213 6.63 2.36 2.43
CA ASP A 213 6.97 3.52 3.27
C ASP A 213 8.00 3.14 4.35
N PRO A 214 9.20 3.75 4.34
CA PRO A 214 10.24 3.57 5.37
C PRO A 214 9.74 3.78 6.80
N ASN A 215 8.79 4.68 7.03
CA ASN A 215 8.28 4.96 8.37
C ASN A 215 7.49 3.77 8.95
N GLN A 216 6.93 2.93 8.08
CA GLN A 216 6.20 1.73 8.49
C GLN A 216 7.11 0.55 8.82
N PHE A 217 8.43 0.65 8.62
CA PHE A 217 9.40 -0.38 9.03
C PHE A 217 9.54 -0.47 10.56
N THR A 218 8.50 -0.15 11.33
CA THR A 218 8.32 -0.40 12.77
C THR A 218 7.70 -1.78 13.02
N ARG A 219 6.90 -2.30 12.08
CA ARG A 219 6.29 -3.64 12.13
C ARG A 219 7.26 -4.78 11.81
N CYS A 220 6.89 -6.02 12.14
CA CYS A 220 7.71 -7.22 11.93
C CYS A 220 7.50 -7.87 10.55
N ASP A 221 6.38 -7.63 9.89
CA ASP A 221 6.00 -8.12 8.57
C ASP A 221 6.42 -7.15 7.45
N THR A 222 7.66 -6.63 7.53
CA THR A 222 8.18 -5.65 6.56
C THR A 222 8.27 -6.20 5.14
N VAL A 223 8.52 -7.51 5.03
CA VAL A 223 8.60 -8.25 3.78
C VAL A 223 7.85 -9.57 3.96
N VAL A 224 6.94 -9.87 3.04
CA VAL A 224 6.11 -11.09 3.04
C VAL A 224 6.27 -11.80 1.70
N LEU A 225 6.92 -12.96 1.71
CA LEU A 225 7.11 -13.81 0.53
C LEU A 225 6.09 -14.96 0.54
N TYR A 226 5.31 -15.06 -0.51
CA TYR A 226 4.35 -16.13 -0.77
C TYR A 226 4.95 -17.14 -1.73
N ILE A 227 4.94 -18.42 -1.37
CA ILE A 227 5.30 -19.53 -2.26
C ILE A 227 4.23 -20.62 -2.15
N ARG A 228 4.26 -21.59 -3.07
CA ARG A 228 3.47 -22.81 -2.90
C ARG A 228 4.03 -23.62 -1.75
N ARG A 229 3.15 -24.29 -1.00
CA ARG A 229 3.57 -25.20 0.07
C ARG A 229 4.47 -26.34 -0.46
N SER A 230 4.17 -26.86 -1.65
CA SER A 230 4.94 -27.91 -2.31
C SER A 230 6.36 -27.49 -2.69
N ASP A 231 6.58 -26.19 -2.89
CA ASP A 231 7.89 -25.64 -3.22
C ASP A 231 8.72 -25.30 -1.95
N TYR A 232 8.22 -25.61 -0.76
CA TYR A 232 8.83 -25.19 0.51
C TYR A 232 10.29 -25.62 0.63
N ASP A 233 10.61 -26.89 0.36
CA ASP A 233 11.97 -27.40 0.56
C ASP A 233 12.97 -26.67 -0.36
N ALA A 234 12.67 -26.58 -1.65
CA ALA A 234 13.50 -25.86 -2.63
C ALA A 234 13.64 -24.37 -2.30
N ALA A 235 12.53 -23.71 -1.94
CA ALA A 235 12.55 -22.31 -1.56
C ALA A 235 13.34 -22.10 -0.26
N SER A 236 13.22 -23.00 0.73
CA SER A 236 13.88 -22.89 2.02
C SER A 236 15.41 -22.92 1.88
N GLU A 237 15.95 -23.71 0.95
CA GLU A 237 17.39 -23.76 0.65
C GLU A 237 17.89 -22.42 0.09
N ILE A 238 17.17 -21.85 -0.87
CA ILE A 238 17.46 -20.53 -1.45
C ILE A 238 17.39 -19.46 -0.37
N LEU A 239 16.30 -19.46 0.41
CA LEU A 239 16.07 -18.49 1.49
C LEU A 239 17.10 -18.62 2.61
N SER A 240 17.65 -19.82 2.88
CA SER A 240 18.75 -20.00 3.82
C SER A 240 20.03 -19.28 3.38
N THR A 241 20.27 -19.23 2.07
CA THR A 241 21.40 -18.51 1.47
C THR A 241 21.16 -17.01 1.57
N ILE A 242 19.97 -16.53 1.20
CA ILE A 242 19.58 -15.12 1.32
C ILE A 242 19.65 -14.65 2.77
N TYR A 243 19.20 -15.46 3.73
CA TYR A 243 19.27 -15.16 5.16
C TYR A 243 20.70 -14.83 5.60
N SER A 244 21.70 -15.55 5.11
CA SER A 244 23.11 -15.30 5.44
C SER A 244 23.57 -13.91 4.99
N VAL A 245 23.07 -13.44 3.84
CA VAL A 245 23.38 -12.14 3.24
C VAL A 245 22.71 -11.00 4.00
N VAL A 246 21.42 -11.15 4.33
CA VAL A 246 20.63 -10.09 4.98
C VAL A 246 20.64 -10.14 6.51
N SER A 247 21.29 -11.12 7.11
CA SER A 247 21.31 -11.38 8.56
C SER A 247 21.59 -10.16 9.44
N THR A 248 22.44 -9.22 9.00
CA THR A 248 22.77 -8.00 9.77
C THR A 248 21.71 -6.91 9.69
N SER A 249 20.75 -7.03 8.76
CA SER A 249 19.59 -6.13 8.64
C SER A 249 18.33 -6.71 9.28
N LEU A 250 18.40 -7.89 9.89
CA LEU A 250 17.26 -8.52 10.55
C LEU A 250 17.13 -8.05 11.99
N ARG A 251 15.94 -7.58 12.34
CA ARG A 251 15.53 -7.43 13.73
C ARG A 251 15.02 -8.77 14.26
N GLN A 252 14.99 -8.94 15.58
CA GLN A 252 14.85 -10.30 16.15
C GLN A 252 13.43 -10.87 16.13
N ARG A 253 12.40 -10.01 16.17
CA ARG A 253 11.00 -10.42 16.36
C ARG A 253 10.35 -10.84 15.05
N THR A 254 9.28 -11.63 15.17
CA THR A 254 8.39 -12.03 14.08
C THR A 254 6.95 -11.65 14.45
N PRO A 255 6.04 -11.50 13.49
CA PRO A 255 4.64 -11.24 13.80
C PRO A 255 4.07 -12.32 14.72
N VAL A 256 3.12 -11.95 15.59
CA VAL A 256 2.48 -12.93 16.49
C VAL A 256 1.76 -14.01 15.67
N PHE A 257 1.62 -15.20 16.23
CA PHE A 257 1.04 -16.39 15.58
C PHE A 257 1.87 -17.01 14.45
N THR A 258 3.00 -16.42 14.07
CA THR A 258 3.92 -17.04 13.09
C THR A 258 4.88 -18.02 13.77
N LYS A 259 5.22 -19.12 13.09
CA LYS A 259 6.31 -20.01 13.50
C LYS A 259 7.64 -19.29 13.29
N ARG A 260 8.38 -19.08 14.37
CA ARG A 260 9.74 -18.55 14.29
C ARG A 260 10.67 -19.60 13.68
N LEU A 261 11.14 -19.35 12.47
CA LEU A 261 12.13 -20.19 11.78
C LEU A 261 13.57 -19.77 12.13
N ALA A 262 13.81 -18.46 12.25
CA ALA A 262 15.09 -17.90 12.68
C ALA A 262 14.88 -16.52 13.32
N SER A 263 15.95 -15.84 13.71
CA SER A 263 15.85 -14.45 14.18
C SER A 263 15.31 -13.55 13.07
N GLY A 264 14.18 -12.88 13.31
CA GLY A 264 13.54 -12.02 12.31
C GLY A 264 12.86 -12.73 11.14
N LEU A 265 12.75 -14.06 11.18
CA LEU A 265 12.12 -14.86 10.12
C LEU A 265 10.99 -15.73 10.70
N GLY A 266 9.76 -15.38 10.34
CA GLY A 266 8.55 -16.11 10.68
C GLY A 266 7.96 -16.86 9.48
N LEU A 267 7.09 -17.84 9.74
CA LEU A 267 6.33 -18.55 8.72
C LEU A 267 4.89 -18.80 9.17
N ALA A 268 3.94 -18.74 8.22
CA ALA A 268 2.58 -19.22 8.41
C ALA A 268 1.97 -19.75 7.11
N GLU A 269 1.00 -20.66 7.22
CA GLU A 269 0.16 -21.10 6.11
C GLU A 269 -0.88 -20.02 5.77
N ASP A 270 -1.11 -19.84 4.47
CA ASP A 270 -2.10 -18.90 3.95
C ASP A 270 -3.53 -19.43 4.21
N PRO A 271 -4.41 -18.67 4.89
CA PRO A 271 -5.76 -19.13 5.19
C PRO A 271 -6.72 -19.11 3.98
N GLY A 272 -6.36 -18.52 2.83
CA GLY A 272 -7.21 -18.42 1.64
C GLY A 272 -7.72 -17.00 1.30
N GLN A 273 -8.73 -16.93 0.42
CA GLN A 273 -9.07 -15.76 -0.43
C GLN A 273 -9.92 -14.64 0.19
N GLU A 274 -10.02 -14.52 1.51
CA GLU A 274 -10.93 -13.53 2.12
C GLU A 274 -10.29 -12.59 3.15
N GLU A 275 -9.16 -12.95 3.78
CA GLU A 275 -8.51 -12.15 4.83
C GLU A 275 -6.97 -12.34 4.81
N SER A 276 -6.20 -11.35 5.29
CA SER A 276 -4.78 -11.60 5.57
C SER A 276 -4.63 -12.56 6.77
N PHE A 277 -3.52 -13.31 6.84
CA PHE A 277 -3.25 -14.24 7.95
C PHE A 277 -3.32 -13.54 9.32
N GLY A 278 -2.72 -12.35 9.44
CA GLY A 278 -2.73 -11.59 10.69
C GLY A 278 -4.14 -11.18 11.09
N GLU A 279 -4.92 -10.64 10.15
CA GLU A 279 -6.33 -10.28 10.38
C GLU A 279 -7.17 -11.49 10.79
N HIS A 280 -6.99 -12.62 10.11
CA HIS A 280 -7.70 -13.86 10.42
C HIS A 280 -7.42 -14.35 11.84
N ARG A 281 -6.15 -14.41 12.26
CA ARG A 281 -5.81 -14.87 13.62
C ARG A 281 -6.23 -13.85 14.68
N CYS A 282 -6.14 -12.55 14.38
CA CYS A 282 -6.64 -11.49 15.27
C CYS A 282 -8.16 -11.50 15.40
N ARG A 283 -8.90 -11.87 14.35
CA ARG A 283 -10.36 -12.00 14.38
C ARG A 283 -10.80 -13.11 15.32
N ILE A 284 -10.15 -14.28 15.26
CA ILE A 284 -10.44 -15.40 16.18
C ILE A 284 -10.14 -15.01 17.63
N LEU A 285 -9.01 -14.35 17.87
CA LEU A 285 -8.67 -13.84 19.20
C LEU A 285 -9.70 -12.82 19.69
N ALA A 286 -10.06 -11.83 18.88
CA ALA A 286 -11.06 -10.83 19.20
C ALA A 286 -12.43 -11.46 19.53
N GLU A 287 -12.84 -12.45 18.73
CA GLU A 287 -14.07 -13.20 18.94
C GLU A 287 -14.08 -13.90 20.30
N GLY A 288 -13.00 -14.63 20.64
CA GLY A 288 -12.87 -15.28 21.96
C GLY A 288 -12.90 -14.28 23.11
N MET A 289 -12.23 -13.13 22.97
CA MET A 289 -12.24 -12.08 23.98
C MET A 289 -13.62 -11.45 24.19
N ILE A 290 -14.37 -11.24 23.11
CA ILE A 290 -15.75 -10.72 23.16
C ILE A 290 -16.69 -11.76 23.78
N ARG A 291 -16.62 -13.03 23.37
CA ARG A 291 -17.43 -14.10 23.97
C ARG A 291 -17.17 -14.27 25.45
N ALA A 292 -15.91 -14.17 25.89
CA ALA A 292 -15.56 -14.23 27.30
C ALA A 292 -16.19 -13.06 28.09
N TYR A 293 -16.24 -11.87 27.49
CA TYR A 293 -16.93 -10.72 28.04
C TYR A 293 -18.46 -10.92 28.11
N GLU A 294 -19.08 -11.41 27.03
CA GLU A 294 -20.52 -11.71 26.95
C GLU A 294 -20.94 -12.76 27.99
N GLN A 295 -20.08 -13.74 28.27
CA GLN A 295 -20.26 -14.77 29.29
C GLN A 295 -19.85 -14.34 30.71
N CYS A 296 -19.52 -13.06 30.90
CA CYS A 296 -19.11 -12.48 32.19
C CYS A 296 -17.88 -13.15 32.83
N LYS A 297 -16.97 -13.78 32.07
CA LYS A 297 -15.75 -14.41 32.59
C LYS A 297 -14.82 -13.36 33.22
N LYS A 298 -14.28 -13.64 34.41
CA LYS A 298 -13.50 -12.66 35.19
C LYS A 298 -12.04 -13.01 35.31
N SER A 299 -11.73 -14.29 35.58
CA SER A 299 -10.35 -14.73 35.71
C SER A 299 -9.65 -14.77 34.34
N LEU A 300 -8.32 -14.67 34.35
CA LEU A 300 -7.56 -14.83 33.11
C LEU A 300 -7.76 -16.21 32.51
N ASP A 301 -7.73 -17.26 33.34
CA ASP A 301 -7.81 -18.65 32.88
C ASP A 301 -9.15 -18.94 32.19
N GLU A 302 -10.27 -18.47 32.75
CA GLU A 302 -11.57 -18.59 32.10
C GLU A 302 -11.64 -17.85 30.76
N ARG A 303 -11.06 -16.64 30.68
CA ARG A 303 -11.03 -15.86 29.44
C ARG A 303 -10.15 -16.52 28.38
N LEU A 304 -9.01 -17.07 28.80
CA LEU A 304 -8.09 -17.79 27.93
C LEU A 304 -8.73 -19.08 27.41
N GLN A 305 -9.46 -19.81 28.25
CA GLN A 305 -10.19 -21.00 27.83
C GLN A 305 -11.19 -20.69 26.70
N ILE A 306 -11.98 -19.62 26.82
CA ILE A 306 -12.91 -19.22 25.75
C ILE A 306 -12.18 -18.86 24.45
N VAL A 307 -10.99 -18.25 24.55
CA VAL A 307 -10.15 -17.98 23.37
C VAL A 307 -9.66 -19.30 22.75
N GLU A 308 -9.14 -20.23 23.55
CA GLU A 308 -8.72 -21.56 23.09
C GLU A 308 -9.88 -22.31 22.42
N ASP A 309 -11.09 -22.24 22.98
CA ASP A 309 -12.31 -22.82 22.40
C ASP A 309 -12.62 -22.20 21.03
N CYS A 310 -12.52 -20.87 20.88
CA CYS A 310 -12.72 -20.21 19.59
C CYS A 310 -11.67 -20.59 18.54
N PHE A 311 -10.42 -20.79 18.94
CA PHE A 311 -9.38 -21.34 18.05
C PHE A 311 -9.73 -22.77 17.63
N ALA A 312 -10.15 -23.62 18.57
CA ALA A 312 -10.54 -24.99 18.32
C ALA A 312 -11.78 -25.11 17.40
N GLU A 313 -12.78 -24.25 17.57
CA GLU A 313 -13.94 -24.14 16.67
C GLU A 313 -13.53 -23.82 15.22
N ALA A 314 -12.45 -23.05 15.05
CA ALA A 314 -11.86 -22.76 13.74
C ALA A 314 -10.93 -23.87 13.23
N GLY A 315 -10.79 -24.97 13.96
CA GLY A 315 -9.89 -26.09 13.63
C GLY A 315 -8.40 -25.79 13.82
N ILE A 316 -8.05 -24.76 14.59
CA ILE A 316 -6.68 -24.28 14.81
C ILE A 316 -6.31 -24.47 16.28
N THR A 317 -5.11 -24.94 16.60
CA THR A 317 -4.63 -25.01 17.98
C THR A 317 -3.78 -23.80 18.33
N LEU A 318 -3.86 -23.30 19.57
CA LEU A 318 -3.11 -22.12 20.00
C LEU A 318 -1.59 -22.41 20.12
N GLU A 319 -1.19 -23.68 20.21
CA GLU A 319 0.21 -24.12 20.18
C GLU A 319 0.80 -24.06 18.77
N LYS A 320 -0.03 -24.15 17.73
CA LYS A 320 0.39 -24.12 16.33
C LYS A 320 -0.51 -23.22 15.48
N PRO A 321 -0.66 -21.93 15.84
CA PRO A 321 -1.59 -21.02 15.19
C PRO A 321 -1.15 -20.63 13.77
N PHE A 322 0.10 -20.94 13.41
CA PHE A 322 0.67 -20.74 12.07
C PHE A 322 0.21 -21.77 11.04
N LEU A 323 -0.44 -22.86 11.47
CA LEU A 323 -1.00 -23.89 10.59
C LEU A 323 -2.46 -23.61 10.27
N ASN A 324 -2.92 -24.13 9.13
CA ASN A 324 -4.33 -24.26 8.81
C ASN A 324 -4.92 -25.56 9.40
N PRO A 325 -6.25 -25.67 9.47
CA PRO A 325 -6.91 -26.87 9.97
C PRO A 325 -6.47 -28.13 9.23
N GLY A 326 -6.10 -29.17 9.99
CA GLY A 326 -5.67 -30.47 9.45
C GLY A 326 -4.24 -30.51 8.89
N SER A 327 -3.51 -29.40 8.88
CA SER A 327 -2.11 -29.38 8.44
C SER A 327 -1.15 -29.97 9.47
N SER A 328 -0.10 -30.63 8.98
CA SER A 328 1.06 -31.03 9.76
C SER A 328 2.18 -29.99 9.66
N ASP A 329 2.95 -29.85 10.73
CA ASP A 329 4.14 -28.98 10.75
C ASP A 329 5.34 -29.68 10.11
N CYS A 330 5.55 -29.45 8.82
CA CYS A 330 6.71 -29.94 8.07
C CYS A 330 7.80 -28.88 7.88
N TYR A 331 7.65 -27.69 8.47
CA TYR A 331 8.49 -26.54 8.15
C TYR A 331 9.80 -26.51 8.95
N HIS A 332 10.89 -26.94 8.34
CA HIS A 332 12.22 -26.94 8.93
C HIS A 332 13.12 -25.95 8.19
N PHE A 333 13.80 -25.07 8.93
CA PHE A 333 14.68 -24.06 8.36
C PHE A 333 16.02 -24.05 9.08
N GLN A 334 17.11 -24.20 8.31
CA GLN A 334 18.47 -24.15 8.83
C GLN A 334 19.24 -22.97 8.20
N PRO A 335 19.50 -21.89 8.96
CA PRO A 335 20.24 -20.74 8.44
C PRO A 335 21.68 -21.13 8.06
N ARG A 336 22.15 -20.73 6.87
CA ARG A 336 23.58 -20.85 6.52
C ARG A 336 24.37 -19.75 7.25
N LEU A 337 25.32 -20.14 8.11
CA LEU A 337 26.20 -19.19 8.81
C LEU A 337 27.34 -18.72 7.89
N LYS A 338 27.75 -17.45 8.06
CA LYS A 338 28.67 -16.67 7.18
C LYS A 338 30.02 -17.32 6.84
N GLN A 339 30.44 -18.40 7.49
CA GLN A 339 31.73 -19.05 7.21
C GLN A 339 31.75 -19.78 5.84
N GLN A 340 30.60 -20.16 5.28
CA GLN A 340 30.51 -20.84 3.97
C GLN A 340 30.20 -19.92 2.78
N ALA A 341 29.81 -18.66 3.01
CA ALA A 341 29.39 -17.72 1.95
C ALA A 341 30.53 -16.87 1.36
N ARG A 342 31.78 -17.35 1.44
CA ARG A 342 32.97 -16.54 1.11
C ARG A 342 33.32 -16.46 -0.39
N SER A 343 32.59 -17.14 -1.29
CA SER A 343 33.00 -17.26 -2.70
C SER A 343 32.21 -16.46 -3.74
N LEU A 344 31.24 -15.61 -3.36
CA LEU A 344 30.45 -14.85 -4.33
C LEU A 344 30.30 -13.39 -3.90
N ARG A 345 31.34 -12.59 -4.11
CA ARG A 345 31.25 -11.12 -4.08
C ARG A 345 31.47 -10.61 -5.51
N SER A 346 30.39 -10.26 -6.20
CA SER A 346 30.49 -9.32 -7.33
C SER A 346 30.58 -7.90 -6.78
N LYS A 347 31.41 -7.07 -7.42
CA LYS A 347 31.56 -5.66 -7.08
C LYS A 347 30.31 -4.90 -7.51
N VAL A 348 29.42 -4.62 -6.56
CA VAL A 348 28.41 -3.56 -6.68
C VAL A 348 29.07 -2.25 -6.21
N PRO A 349 28.95 -1.15 -6.96
CA PRO A 349 29.50 0.13 -6.54
C PRO A 349 28.84 0.59 -5.23
N ALA A 350 29.63 1.18 -4.34
CA ALA A 350 29.17 1.67 -3.06
C ALA A 350 28.13 2.78 -3.25
N LEU A 351 26.95 2.62 -2.65
CA LEU A 351 26.00 3.71 -2.47
C LEU A 351 26.59 4.69 -1.47
N HIS A 352 26.93 5.88 -1.96
CA HIS A 352 27.28 7.02 -1.12
C HIS A 352 26.14 7.28 -0.14
N THR A 353 26.46 7.17 1.15
CA THR A 353 25.58 7.51 2.27
C THR A 353 25.74 9.00 2.57
N ASP A 354 25.58 9.83 1.54
CA ASP A 354 25.39 11.25 1.71
C ASP A 354 23.95 11.53 1.24
N SER A 355 23.00 11.49 2.17
CA SER A 355 21.71 12.16 2.04
C SER A 355 21.99 13.66 2.04
N ASN A 356 22.60 14.15 0.97
CA ASN A 356 22.79 15.57 0.78
C ASN A 356 21.49 16.13 0.25
N ALA A 357 20.97 17.17 0.93
CA ALA A 357 19.91 18.03 0.39
C ALA A 357 20.21 18.45 -1.07
N THR A 358 21.49 18.51 -1.44
CA THR A 358 22.00 18.72 -2.78
C THR A 358 21.49 17.70 -3.81
N THR A 359 21.38 16.41 -3.49
CA THR A 359 20.90 15.39 -4.44
C THR A 359 19.40 15.53 -4.69
N PHE A 360 18.60 15.77 -3.64
CA PHE A 360 17.15 16.02 -3.79
C PHE A 360 16.90 17.33 -4.53
N LEU A 361 17.68 18.37 -4.25
CA LEU A 361 17.59 19.64 -4.96
C LEU A 361 17.93 19.47 -6.44
N GLN A 362 18.99 18.72 -6.77
CA GLN A 362 19.37 18.43 -8.15
C GLN A 362 18.27 17.67 -8.91
N THR A 363 17.63 16.67 -8.28
CA THR A 363 16.49 15.98 -8.92
C THR A 363 15.28 16.89 -9.08
N ALA A 364 14.97 17.71 -8.08
CA ALA A 364 13.88 18.67 -8.18
C ALA A 364 14.15 19.73 -9.28
N GLU A 365 15.39 20.18 -9.41
CA GLU A 365 15.86 21.03 -10.52
C GLU A 365 15.67 20.36 -11.87
N GLN A 366 16.03 19.08 -12.01
CA GLN A 366 15.83 18.32 -13.26
C GLN A 366 14.35 18.23 -13.64
N ILE A 367 13.48 17.89 -12.67
CA ILE A 367 12.02 17.85 -12.89
C ILE A 367 11.49 19.24 -13.26
N GLY A 368 11.91 20.28 -12.54
CA GLY A 368 11.49 21.66 -12.80
C GLY A 368 11.94 22.18 -14.17
N GLN A 369 13.14 21.82 -14.60
CA GLN A 369 13.65 22.12 -15.94
C GLN A 369 12.84 21.40 -17.01
N GLN A 370 12.56 20.11 -16.83
CA GLN A 370 11.75 19.35 -17.77
C GLN A 370 10.32 19.94 -17.89
N LEU A 371 9.65 20.20 -16.77
CA LEU A 371 8.32 20.83 -16.76
C LEU A 371 8.33 22.20 -17.44
N SER A 372 9.34 23.02 -17.15
CA SER A 372 9.52 24.33 -17.81
C SER A 372 9.73 24.22 -19.31
N GLN A 373 10.47 23.21 -19.78
CA GLN A 373 10.75 22.98 -21.20
C GLN A 373 9.54 22.43 -21.96
N GLU A 374 8.78 21.52 -21.35
CA GLU A 374 7.62 20.86 -21.96
C GLU A 374 6.33 21.69 -21.86
N ALA A 375 6.36 22.81 -21.14
CA ALA A 375 5.22 23.71 -20.98
C ALA A 375 4.77 24.28 -22.33
N ILE A 376 3.49 24.09 -22.63
CA ILE A 376 2.84 24.66 -23.81
C ILE A 376 2.31 26.04 -23.44
N TRP A 377 2.88 27.09 -24.03
CA TRP A 377 2.59 28.48 -23.70
C TRP A 377 1.57 29.13 -24.62
N HIS A 378 0.66 29.92 -24.03
CA HIS A 378 -0.15 30.90 -24.74
C HIS A 378 -0.23 32.18 -23.90
N GLN A 379 0.37 33.26 -24.40
CA GLN A 379 0.55 34.53 -23.67
C GLN A 379 1.25 34.30 -22.33
N ASP A 380 0.63 34.73 -21.23
CA ASP A 380 1.15 34.66 -19.86
C ASP A 380 0.69 33.41 -19.10
N ARG A 381 0.12 32.41 -19.81
CA ARG A 381 -0.36 31.14 -19.28
C ARG A 381 0.33 29.95 -19.94
N CYS A 382 0.46 28.85 -19.21
CA CYS A 382 0.98 27.59 -19.73
C CYS A 382 0.21 26.37 -19.24
N ASN A 383 0.30 25.27 -20.00
CA ASN A 383 -0.32 23.99 -19.68
C ASN A 383 0.53 22.83 -20.21
N TRP A 384 0.16 21.59 -19.88
CA TRP A 384 0.77 20.34 -20.37
C TRP A 384 -0.32 19.39 -20.85
N LEU A 385 0.07 18.38 -21.62
CA LEU A 385 -0.79 17.24 -21.95
C LEU A 385 -0.55 16.12 -20.95
N GLY A 386 -1.59 15.73 -20.21
CA GLY A 386 -1.55 14.61 -19.27
C GLY A 386 -2.50 13.49 -19.69
N ALA A 387 -2.22 12.27 -19.22
CA ALA A 387 -3.13 11.15 -19.34
C ALA A 387 -4.07 11.13 -18.13
N GLU A 388 -5.37 11.36 -18.37
CA GLU A 388 -6.40 11.24 -17.34
C GLU A 388 -7.21 9.96 -17.57
N ALA A 389 -7.47 9.22 -16.49
CA ALA A 389 -8.40 8.09 -16.51
C ALA A 389 -9.82 8.65 -16.64
N GLY A 390 -10.53 8.34 -17.73
CA GLY A 390 -11.92 8.76 -17.89
C GLY A 390 -12.84 8.14 -16.82
N ARG A 391 -14.14 8.51 -16.85
CA ARG A 391 -15.17 7.90 -15.98
C ARG A 391 -15.23 6.37 -16.06
N ASN A 392 -14.73 5.80 -17.17
CA ASN A 392 -14.35 4.40 -17.27
C ASN A 392 -12.84 4.30 -17.03
N LEU A 393 -12.44 3.66 -15.93
CA LEU A 393 -11.05 3.43 -15.50
C LEU A 393 -10.16 2.72 -16.56
N SER A 394 -10.73 2.23 -17.67
CA SER A 394 -10.06 1.51 -18.76
C SER A 394 -9.71 2.37 -19.99
N ALA A 395 -10.14 3.63 -20.04
CA ALA A 395 -9.83 4.55 -21.14
C ALA A 395 -8.97 5.73 -20.64
N MET A 396 -7.66 5.63 -20.84
CA MET A 396 -6.75 6.77 -20.68
C MET A 396 -6.94 7.72 -21.86
N THR A 397 -7.32 8.96 -21.59
CA THR A 397 -7.43 10.01 -22.59
C THR A 397 -6.35 11.06 -22.34
N TYR A 398 -5.60 11.41 -23.38
CA TYR A 398 -4.66 12.52 -23.32
C TYR A 398 -5.42 13.83 -23.52
N LYS A 399 -5.33 14.72 -22.54
CA LYS A 399 -5.92 16.06 -22.63
C LYS A 399 -5.06 17.07 -21.88
N ALA A 400 -5.34 18.36 -22.07
CA ALA A 400 -4.72 19.40 -21.29
C ALA A 400 -5.03 19.20 -19.79
N LEU A 401 -4.04 19.45 -18.93
CA LEU A 401 -4.25 19.32 -17.48
C LEU A 401 -5.37 20.27 -17.01
N GLY A 402 -6.17 19.77 -16.08
CA GLY A 402 -7.21 20.52 -15.40
C GLY A 402 -6.64 21.60 -14.45
N PRO A 403 -7.51 22.36 -13.77
CA PRO A 403 -7.08 23.41 -12.85
C PRO A 403 -6.74 22.89 -11.43
N THR A 404 -7.16 21.67 -11.09
CA THR A 404 -7.15 21.05 -9.76
C THR A 404 -5.75 20.89 -9.16
N LEU A 405 -5.70 20.75 -7.83
CA LEU A 405 -4.44 20.55 -7.10
C LEU A 405 -3.92 19.11 -7.27
N TYR A 406 -4.82 18.14 -7.38
CA TYR A 406 -4.50 16.71 -7.41
C TYR A 406 -3.68 16.28 -8.64
N ASP A 407 -4.15 16.67 -9.82
CA ASP A 407 -3.64 16.22 -11.13
C ASP A 407 -3.55 17.37 -12.14
N GLY A 408 -3.74 18.61 -11.68
CA GLY A 408 -3.86 19.78 -12.53
C GLY A 408 -2.71 20.76 -12.43
N THR A 409 -2.87 21.85 -13.18
CA THR A 409 -1.89 22.94 -13.33
C THR A 409 -1.58 23.67 -12.03
N SER A 410 -2.49 23.72 -11.05
CA SER A 410 -2.20 24.39 -9.76
C SER A 410 -1.21 23.60 -8.90
N GLY A 411 -1.22 22.27 -8.94
CA GLY A 411 -0.22 21.43 -8.27
C GLY A 411 1.18 21.60 -8.87
N VAL A 412 1.26 21.58 -10.21
CA VAL A 412 2.51 21.85 -10.94
C VAL A 412 3.04 23.26 -10.61
N ALA A 413 2.14 24.25 -10.59
CA ALA A 413 2.51 25.62 -10.26
C ALA A 413 3.09 25.76 -8.85
N LEU A 414 2.48 25.08 -7.87
CA LEU A 414 2.92 25.13 -6.48
C LEU A 414 4.32 24.51 -6.32
N PHE A 415 4.56 23.34 -6.93
CA PHE A 415 5.87 22.70 -6.95
C PHE A 415 6.95 23.63 -7.53
N LEU A 416 6.69 24.20 -8.71
CA LEU A 416 7.65 25.08 -9.38
C LEU A 416 7.89 26.37 -8.58
N ALA A 417 6.86 26.96 -7.96
CA ALA A 417 7.04 28.13 -7.13
C ALA A 417 7.96 27.86 -5.94
N GLU A 418 7.76 26.76 -5.21
CA GLU A 418 8.62 26.35 -4.10
C GLU A 418 10.05 26.05 -4.59
N LEU A 419 10.21 25.36 -5.72
CA LEU A 419 11.53 25.10 -6.32
C LEU A 419 12.26 26.41 -6.66
N HIS A 420 11.56 27.41 -7.19
CA HIS A 420 12.15 28.73 -7.46
C HIS A 420 12.63 29.41 -6.17
N THR A 421 11.91 29.29 -5.04
CA THR A 421 12.37 29.91 -3.78
C THR A 421 13.71 29.38 -3.30
N VAL A 422 14.06 28.15 -3.67
CA VAL A 422 15.31 27.49 -3.29
C VAL A 422 16.41 27.70 -4.33
N THR A 423 16.06 27.64 -5.62
CA THR A 423 17.04 27.64 -6.73
C THR A 423 17.29 29.01 -7.35
N GLY A 424 16.32 29.92 -7.24
CA GLY A 424 16.32 31.21 -7.93
C GLY A 424 16.10 31.13 -9.44
N ASP A 425 15.79 29.96 -10.02
CA ASP A 425 15.67 29.81 -11.47
C ASP A 425 14.48 30.61 -12.05
N ALA A 426 14.77 31.49 -12.99
CA ALA A 426 13.79 32.40 -13.58
C ALA A 426 12.80 31.67 -14.51
N ALA A 427 13.21 30.60 -15.18
CA ALA A 427 12.33 29.81 -16.03
C ALA A 427 11.26 29.10 -15.18
N THR A 428 11.69 28.46 -14.10
CA THR A 428 10.82 27.85 -13.09
C THR A 428 9.83 28.85 -12.51
N ARG A 429 10.27 30.07 -12.14
CA ARG A 429 9.37 31.14 -11.68
C ARG A 429 8.31 31.49 -12.73
N ARG A 430 8.74 31.71 -13.97
CA ARG A 430 7.85 32.07 -15.07
C ARG A 430 6.79 30.98 -15.26
N THR A 431 7.23 29.72 -15.33
CA THR A 431 6.35 28.55 -15.52
C THR A 431 5.36 28.38 -14.36
N ALA A 432 5.79 28.58 -13.11
CA ALA A 432 4.90 28.56 -11.95
C ALA A 432 3.76 29.58 -12.09
N LEU A 433 4.08 30.83 -12.49
CA LEU A 433 3.09 31.87 -12.70
C LEU A 433 2.16 31.58 -13.89
N GLY A 434 2.71 31.05 -14.98
CA GLY A 434 1.91 30.65 -16.14
C GLY A 434 0.90 29.55 -15.81
N ALA A 435 1.32 28.57 -15.00
CA ALA A 435 0.49 27.43 -14.62
C ALA A 435 -0.61 27.83 -13.62
N ILE A 436 -0.32 28.66 -12.61
CA ILE A 436 -1.35 29.08 -11.66
C ILE A 436 -2.37 30.04 -12.30
N ARG A 437 -1.93 30.93 -13.20
CA ARG A 437 -2.86 31.77 -13.99
C ARG A 437 -3.75 30.91 -14.89
N GLN A 438 -3.21 29.84 -15.46
CA GLN A 438 -4.01 28.87 -16.20
C GLN A 438 -5.06 28.21 -15.30
N ALA A 439 -4.66 27.71 -14.13
CA ALA A 439 -5.57 27.08 -13.16
C ALA A 439 -6.71 28.03 -12.75
N LEU A 440 -6.39 29.27 -12.37
CA LEU A 440 -7.38 30.27 -11.96
C LEU A 440 -8.32 30.66 -13.11
N SER A 441 -7.79 30.82 -14.33
CA SER A 441 -8.60 31.14 -15.51
C SER A 441 -9.55 30.00 -15.95
N HIS A 442 -9.26 28.77 -15.51
CA HIS A 442 -10.04 27.57 -15.84
C HIS A 442 -10.73 26.93 -14.62
N ALA A 443 -10.77 27.62 -13.48
CA ALA A 443 -11.36 27.10 -12.25
C ALA A 443 -12.84 26.70 -12.42
N ASP A 444 -13.56 27.36 -13.32
CA ASP A 444 -14.97 27.05 -13.62
C ASP A 444 -15.19 25.72 -14.34
N ALA A 445 -14.14 25.10 -14.87
CA ALA A 445 -14.20 23.73 -15.40
C ALA A 445 -14.41 22.67 -14.31
N VAL A 446 -14.18 23.03 -13.03
CA VAL A 446 -14.48 22.15 -11.90
C VAL A 446 -16.01 22.01 -11.74
N PRO A 447 -16.55 20.77 -11.74
CA PRO A 447 -17.98 20.53 -11.57
C PRO A 447 -18.50 21.08 -10.24
N PRO A 448 -19.72 21.67 -10.18
CA PRO A 448 -20.28 22.25 -8.96
C PRO A 448 -20.21 21.34 -7.71
N SER A 449 -20.46 20.04 -7.88
CA SER A 449 -20.41 19.04 -6.80
C SER A 449 -19.04 18.94 -6.12
N SER A 450 -17.95 19.22 -6.85
CA SER A 450 -16.56 19.04 -6.40
C SER A 450 -15.85 20.34 -6.07
N ARG A 451 -16.50 21.50 -6.30
CA ARG A 451 -15.87 22.83 -6.10
C ARG A 451 -15.37 23.06 -4.68
N LEU A 452 -15.99 22.45 -3.68
CA LEU A 452 -15.54 22.59 -2.28
C LEU A 452 -14.26 21.80 -1.98
N GLY A 453 -13.88 20.82 -2.78
CA GLY A 453 -12.77 19.91 -2.49
C GLY A 453 -11.40 20.61 -2.40
N LEU A 454 -10.53 20.09 -1.53
CA LEU A 454 -9.12 20.51 -1.45
C LEU A 454 -8.34 20.00 -2.66
N TYR A 455 -8.45 18.72 -3.01
CA TYR A 455 -7.62 18.15 -4.07
C TYR A 455 -8.28 18.30 -5.45
N SER A 456 -9.59 18.09 -5.52
CA SER A 456 -10.36 18.12 -6.77
C SER A 456 -11.11 19.43 -7.03
N GLY A 457 -10.99 20.42 -6.13
CA GLY A 457 -11.86 21.60 -6.10
C GLY A 457 -11.17 22.96 -6.04
N TRP A 458 -11.99 24.00 -5.85
CA TRP A 458 -11.54 25.39 -5.74
C TRP A 458 -10.69 25.65 -4.50
N MET A 459 -10.85 24.88 -3.42
CA MET A 459 -10.07 25.09 -2.20
C MET A 459 -8.58 24.82 -2.42
N GLY A 460 -8.22 23.79 -3.19
CA GLY A 460 -6.82 23.54 -3.56
C GLY A 460 -6.25 24.59 -4.49
N ILE A 461 -7.05 25.04 -5.46
CA ILE A 461 -6.65 26.11 -6.38
C ILE A 461 -6.37 27.40 -5.59
N ALA A 462 -7.26 27.75 -4.66
CA ALA A 462 -7.13 28.89 -3.78
C ALA A 462 -5.90 28.78 -2.87
N LEU A 463 -5.66 27.62 -2.27
CA LEU A 463 -4.50 27.34 -1.43
C LEU A 463 -3.19 27.49 -2.22
N ALA A 464 -3.10 26.86 -3.39
CA ALA A 464 -1.94 26.98 -4.26
C ALA A 464 -1.69 28.44 -4.68
N ALA A 465 -2.74 29.14 -5.14
CA ALA A 465 -2.63 30.54 -5.54
C ALA A 465 -2.21 31.46 -4.38
N ALA A 466 -2.75 31.26 -3.18
CA ALA A 466 -2.36 32.02 -2.00
C ALA A 466 -0.90 31.77 -1.62
N ARG A 467 -0.48 30.50 -1.62
CA ARG A 467 0.89 30.12 -1.29
C ARG A 467 1.87 30.71 -2.29
N ILE A 468 1.62 30.52 -3.59
CA ILE A 468 2.45 31.04 -4.68
C ILE A 468 2.51 32.57 -4.63
N GLY A 469 1.36 33.24 -4.46
CA GLY A 469 1.29 34.70 -4.31
C GLY A 469 2.14 35.20 -3.16
N LYS A 470 2.12 34.50 -2.02
CA LYS A 470 2.95 34.84 -0.85
C LYS A 470 4.44 34.59 -1.08
N VAL A 471 4.83 33.43 -1.63
CA VAL A 471 6.25 33.10 -1.78
C VAL A 471 6.93 33.82 -2.94
N LEU A 472 6.20 34.17 -4.00
CA LEU A 472 6.73 34.87 -5.18
C LEU A 472 6.49 36.39 -5.16
N GLY A 473 5.75 36.89 -4.16
CA GLY A 473 5.44 38.32 -4.01
C GLY A 473 4.42 38.85 -5.04
N GLU A 474 3.46 38.02 -5.45
CA GLU A 474 2.46 38.36 -6.47
C GLU A 474 1.10 38.67 -5.83
N GLU A 475 0.86 39.94 -5.52
CA GLU A 475 -0.35 40.41 -4.85
C GLU A 475 -1.64 40.14 -5.65
N GLU A 476 -1.55 40.14 -6.98
CA GLU A 476 -2.68 39.83 -7.85
C GLU A 476 -3.24 38.42 -7.60
N LEU A 477 -2.36 37.43 -7.35
CA LEU A 477 -2.78 36.06 -7.03
C LEU A 477 -3.53 36.01 -5.70
N LEU A 478 -3.13 36.80 -4.71
CA LEU A 478 -3.85 36.89 -3.43
C LEU A 478 -5.26 37.47 -3.62
N CYS A 479 -5.40 38.51 -4.45
CA CYS A 479 -6.69 39.07 -4.81
C CYS A 479 -7.58 38.04 -5.53
N GLN A 480 -7.01 37.30 -6.50
CA GLN A 480 -7.71 36.23 -7.21
C GLN A 480 -8.12 35.08 -6.28
N THR A 481 -7.27 34.73 -5.29
CA THR A 481 -7.65 33.78 -4.24
C THR A 481 -8.85 34.27 -3.44
N THR A 482 -8.83 35.51 -2.95
CA THR A 482 -9.97 36.07 -2.21
C THR A 482 -11.26 36.05 -3.04
N GLN A 483 -11.17 36.38 -4.33
CA GLN A 483 -12.32 36.31 -5.23
C GLN A 483 -12.83 34.87 -5.38
N LEU A 484 -11.96 33.87 -5.51
CA LEU A 484 -12.34 32.47 -5.64
C LEU A 484 -12.99 31.94 -4.34
N LEU A 485 -12.49 32.33 -3.18
CA LEU A 485 -13.07 31.98 -1.88
C LEU A 485 -14.45 32.63 -1.66
N GLU A 486 -14.62 33.91 -2.02
CA GLU A 486 -15.93 34.57 -1.95
C GLU A 486 -16.96 33.94 -2.89
N ARG A 487 -16.53 33.48 -4.06
CA ARG A 487 -17.37 32.71 -4.97
C ARG A 487 -17.76 31.36 -4.37
N SER A 488 -16.82 30.66 -3.73
CA SER A 488 -17.10 29.39 -3.04
C SER A 488 -18.14 29.53 -1.93
N ARG A 489 -18.18 30.67 -1.23
CA ARG A 489 -19.18 30.93 -0.17
C ARG A 489 -20.62 31.00 -0.71
N ARG A 490 -20.78 31.28 -2.01
CA ARG A 490 -22.08 31.38 -2.69
C ARG A 490 -22.54 30.06 -3.30
N GLU A 491 -21.72 29.01 -3.26
CA GLU A 491 -22.07 27.67 -3.74
C GLU A 491 -23.00 26.94 -2.74
N ASN A 492 -23.90 26.14 -3.29
CA ASN A 492 -25.00 25.54 -2.52
C ASN A 492 -24.51 24.30 -1.74
N GLN A 493 -24.50 24.37 -0.40
CA GLN A 493 -23.82 23.39 0.46
C GLN A 493 -24.44 21.97 0.48
N ASN A 494 -25.59 21.77 -0.15
CA ASN A 494 -26.40 20.55 -0.05
C ASN A 494 -25.96 19.39 -0.97
N GLN A 495 -24.84 19.52 -1.70
CA GLN A 495 -24.36 18.51 -2.65
C GLN A 495 -22.89 18.10 -2.45
N HIS A 496 -22.26 18.46 -1.33
CA HIS A 496 -20.85 18.20 -1.12
C HIS A 496 -20.59 16.83 -0.48
N GLU A 497 -19.50 16.20 -0.90
CA GLU A 497 -18.95 15.01 -0.25
C GLU A 497 -18.30 15.40 1.11
N PHE A 498 -17.99 14.42 1.95
CA PHE A 498 -17.43 14.64 3.30
C PHE A 498 -15.98 14.18 3.45
N ASP A 499 -15.36 13.67 2.39
CA ASP A 499 -13.97 13.20 2.40
C ASP A 499 -12.94 14.34 2.24
N LEU A 500 -11.66 13.95 2.26
CA LEU A 500 -10.52 14.86 2.17
C LEU A 500 -10.25 15.36 0.74
N ILE A 501 -10.61 14.57 -0.28
CA ILE A 501 -10.25 14.81 -1.68
C ILE A 501 -11.22 15.84 -2.30
N SER A 502 -12.51 15.52 -2.25
CA SER A 502 -13.58 16.27 -2.91
C SER A 502 -14.52 16.97 -1.93
N GLY A 503 -14.41 16.63 -0.65
CA GLY A 503 -15.38 16.98 0.36
C GLY A 503 -14.98 18.07 1.35
N SER A 504 -15.90 18.27 2.30
CA SER A 504 -15.81 19.30 3.33
C SER A 504 -14.62 19.12 4.29
N ALA A 505 -14.16 17.88 4.51
CA ALA A 505 -12.99 17.63 5.35
C ALA A 505 -11.72 18.23 4.71
N GLY A 506 -11.57 18.12 3.39
CA GLY A 506 -10.49 18.78 2.65
C GLY A 506 -10.59 20.29 2.73
N ALA A 507 -11.79 20.83 2.53
CA ALA A 507 -12.03 22.29 2.58
C ALA A 507 -11.61 22.90 3.93
N ILE A 508 -11.91 22.22 5.04
CA ILE A 508 -11.52 22.66 6.39
C ILE A 508 -10.00 22.71 6.55
N VAL A 509 -9.26 21.80 5.92
CA VAL A 509 -7.79 21.77 5.97
C VAL A 509 -7.17 22.89 5.13
N ALA A 510 -7.84 23.30 4.05
CA ALA A 510 -7.36 24.34 3.14
C ALA A 510 -7.49 25.77 3.71
N LEU A 511 -8.48 25.98 4.58
CA LEU A 511 -8.76 27.25 5.28
C LEU A 511 -7.89 27.38 6.54
#